data_AF-A0A2H3EQS0-F1
#
_entry.id   AF-A0A2H3EQS0-F1
#
_cell.length_a   1.000
_cell.length_b   1.000
_cell.length_c   1.000
_cell.angle_alpha   90.00
_cell.angle_beta   90.00
_cell.angle_gamma   90.00
#
_symmetry.space_group_name_H-M   'P 1'
#
loop_
_entity.id
_entity.type
_entity.pdbx_description
1 polymer ?
#
loop_
_entity_poly.entity_id
_entity_poly.type
_entity_poly.pdbx_seq_one_letter_code
_entity_poly.pdbx_strand_id
1 'polypeptide(L)'
;MESQSTPEAVPIPLRASSNGRVSSKSWKPLKSATVRSLVSAGRKSKSWDDRMEKAKKAMSIKKLEKELKEEKQAEITRRKDITLERRKAAEERRRLEEEKAKMGARKAARLRRKAGRSKKING
;
A
#
# COMPACT_ATOMS: atom_id res chain seq x y z
N MET A 1 62.89 -54.17 33.11
CA MET A 1 61.54 -53.82 32.61
C MET A 1 61.43 -52.32 32.71
N GLU A 2 61.67 -51.61 31.61
CA GLU A 2 61.61 -50.15 31.56
C GLU A 2 60.16 -49.72 31.28
N SER A 3 59.59 -48.93 32.18
CA SER A 3 58.24 -48.38 32.07
C SER A 3 58.27 -47.05 31.30
N GLN A 4 57.67 -47.03 30.11
CA GLN A 4 57.48 -45.79 29.34
C GLN A 4 56.39 -44.91 29.98
N SER A 5 56.69 -43.63 30.19
CA SER A 5 55.75 -42.61 30.63
C SER A 5 55.03 -41.97 29.43
N THR A 6 53.70 -41.97 29.43
CA THR A 6 52.88 -41.27 28.44
C THR A 6 52.66 -39.81 28.83
N PRO A 7 52.76 -38.83 27.91
CA PRO A 7 52.56 -37.42 28.23
C PRO A 7 51.06 -37.11 28.45
N GLU A 8 50.75 -36.44 29.56
CA GLU A 8 49.39 -36.00 29.90
C GLU A 8 48.91 -34.90 28.92
N ALA A 9 47.73 -35.13 28.33
CA ALA A 9 47.11 -34.21 27.38
C ALA A 9 46.46 -33.03 28.12
N VAL A 10 46.97 -31.81 27.90
CA VAL A 10 46.37 -30.57 28.43
C VAL A 10 45.07 -30.27 27.69
N PRO A 11 43.92 -30.13 28.38
CA PRO A 11 42.64 -29.88 27.72
C PRO A 11 42.57 -28.44 27.18
N ILE A 12 42.36 -28.30 25.86
CA ILE A 12 42.15 -27.00 25.19
C ILE A 12 40.69 -26.57 25.39
N PRO A 13 40.41 -25.39 25.98
CA PRO A 13 39.04 -24.92 26.15
C PRO A 13 38.44 -24.49 24.82
N LEU A 14 37.43 -25.24 24.34
CA LEU A 14 36.65 -24.88 23.15
C LEU A 14 35.74 -23.69 23.47
N ARG A 15 35.96 -22.55 22.79
CA ARG A 15 35.04 -21.40 22.87
C ARG A 15 33.65 -21.78 22.34
N ALA A 16 32.59 -21.25 22.97
CA ALA A 16 31.22 -21.42 22.50
C ALA A 16 31.02 -20.73 21.13
N SER A 17 31.11 -21.51 20.04
CA SER A 17 30.73 -21.05 18.70
C SER A 17 29.21 -21.10 18.53
N SER A 18 28.66 -20.33 17.59
CA SER A 18 27.22 -20.36 17.25
C SER A 18 26.74 -21.75 16.78
N ASN A 19 27.67 -22.65 16.43
CA ASN A 19 27.38 -23.99 15.93
C ASN A 19 27.42 -25.10 17.00
N GLY A 20 27.87 -24.85 18.23
CA GLY A 20 27.91 -25.85 19.31
C GLY A 20 28.45 -27.24 18.88
N ARG A 21 28.02 -28.31 19.58
CA ARG A 21 28.28 -29.73 19.22
C ARG A 21 27.29 -30.29 18.17
N VAL A 22 26.28 -29.53 17.77
CA VAL A 22 25.15 -30.02 16.94
C VAL A 22 24.91 -29.05 15.78
N SER A 23 25.14 -29.51 14.55
CA SER A 23 25.31 -28.66 13.34
C SER A 23 24.05 -27.98 12.79
N SER A 24 22.99 -27.75 13.57
CA SER A 24 21.67 -27.37 13.01
C SER A 24 21.14 -26.01 13.46
N LYS A 25 21.98 -25.14 14.05
CA LYS A 25 21.54 -23.83 14.57
C LYS A 25 22.46 -22.65 14.18
N SER A 26 23.20 -22.77 13.08
CA SER A 26 24.09 -21.73 12.57
C SER A 26 23.41 -20.40 12.22
N TRP A 27 22.12 -20.43 11.87
CA TRP A 27 21.33 -19.25 11.54
C TRP A 27 20.83 -18.47 12.77
N LYS A 28 20.94 -19.02 13.98
CA LYS A 28 20.55 -18.33 15.21
C LYS A 28 21.72 -17.49 15.73
N PRO A 29 21.51 -16.20 16.04
CA PRO A 29 22.55 -15.40 16.66
C PRO A 29 22.88 -15.92 18.07
N LEU A 30 24.15 -15.83 18.45
CA LEU A 30 24.62 -16.16 19.80
C LEU A 30 23.85 -15.33 20.84
N LYS A 31 23.39 -15.98 21.91
CA LYS A 31 22.75 -15.28 23.03
C LYS A 31 23.79 -14.38 23.71
N SER A 32 23.63 -13.06 23.59
CA SER A 32 24.41 -12.06 24.33
C SER A 32 23.50 -11.30 25.30
N ALA A 33 24.09 -10.84 26.40
CA ALA A 33 23.37 -9.97 27.33
C ALA A 33 22.93 -8.68 26.60
N THR A 34 21.64 -8.36 26.65
CA THR A 34 21.12 -7.13 26.03
C THR A 34 21.56 -5.92 26.85
N VAL A 35 22.53 -5.14 26.34
CA VAL A 35 22.93 -3.88 26.97
C VAL A 35 21.92 -2.79 26.62
N ARG A 36 21.01 -2.51 27.55
CA ARG A 36 20.04 -1.39 27.42
C ARG A 36 20.70 -0.10 27.88
N SER A 37 21.06 0.78 26.94
CA SER A 37 21.45 2.15 27.28
C SER A 37 20.22 3.05 27.34
N LEU A 38 20.12 3.90 28.37
CA LEU A 38 19.07 4.94 28.46
C LEU A 38 19.32 6.13 27.53
N VAL A 39 20.46 6.16 26.83
CA VAL A 39 20.84 7.25 25.93
C VAL A 39 20.10 7.14 24.59
N SER A 40 19.47 8.22 24.17
CA SER A 40 18.78 8.29 22.88
C SER A 40 19.74 8.09 21.70
N ALA A 41 19.27 7.48 20.62
CA ALA A 41 20.10 7.19 19.43
C ALA A 41 20.75 8.44 18.82
N GLY A 42 20.11 9.61 18.96
CA GLY A 42 20.66 10.89 18.52
C GLY A 42 21.83 11.41 19.38
N ARG A 43 21.96 10.99 20.63
CA ARG A 43 23.17 11.26 21.46
C ARG A 43 24.28 10.23 21.25
N LYS A 44 24.00 9.12 20.57
CA LYS A 44 24.97 8.07 20.23
C LYS A 44 25.71 8.33 18.92
N SER A 45 25.29 9.30 18.11
CA SER A 45 26.03 9.69 16.91
C SER A 45 27.38 10.29 17.30
N LYS A 46 28.45 9.89 16.60
CA LYS A 46 29.81 10.35 16.88
C LYS A 46 30.00 11.84 16.65
N SER A 47 29.36 12.41 15.62
CA SER A 47 29.48 13.83 15.27
C SER A 47 28.11 14.49 15.03
N TRP A 48 28.10 15.83 14.98
CA TRP A 48 26.94 16.59 14.52
C TRP A 48 26.70 16.41 13.02
N ASP A 49 27.76 16.30 12.23
CA ASP A 49 27.68 16.07 10.78
C ASP A 49 26.93 14.78 10.45
N ASP A 50 27.20 13.69 11.18
CA ASP A 50 26.48 12.42 11.03
C ASP A 50 24.96 12.57 11.24
N ARG A 51 24.56 13.46 12.15
CA ARG A 51 23.13 13.75 12.40
C ARG A 51 22.53 14.56 11.26
N MET A 52 23.27 15.54 10.75
CA MET A 52 22.82 16.35 9.62
C MET A 52 22.68 15.53 8.35
N GLU A 53 23.61 14.61 8.08
CA GLU A 53 23.48 13.69 6.95
C GLU A 53 22.25 12.79 7.06
N LYS A 54 21.99 12.23 8.25
CA LYS A 54 20.79 11.42 8.50
C LYS A 54 19.52 12.24 8.33
N ALA A 55 19.50 13.48 8.81
CA ALA A 55 18.37 14.39 8.64
C ALA A 55 18.13 14.71 7.16
N LYS A 56 19.19 15.02 6.40
CA LYS A 56 19.10 15.25 4.94
C LYS A 56 18.55 14.03 4.20
N LYS A 57 19.05 12.83 4.51
CA LYS A 57 18.55 11.56 3.97
C LYS A 57 17.07 11.32 4.32
N ALA A 58 16.67 11.59 5.55
CA ALA A 58 15.28 11.46 5.95
C ALA A 58 14.36 12.46 5.22
N MET A 59 14.82 13.69 5.01
CA MET A 59 14.08 14.71 4.25
C MET A 59 13.93 14.31 2.78
N SER A 60 14.99 13.79 2.14
CA SER A 60 14.90 13.34 0.75
C SER A 60 13.95 12.15 0.60
N ILE A 61 13.99 11.18 1.52
CA ILE A 61 13.05 10.04 1.53
C ILE A 61 11.61 10.53 1.67
N LYS A 62 11.32 11.44 2.61
CA LYS A 62 9.97 12.00 2.81
C LYS A 62 9.48 12.78 1.59
N LYS A 63 10.38 13.49 0.90
CA LYS A 63 10.04 14.20 -0.33
C LYS A 63 9.61 13.21 -1.42
N LEU A 64 10.41 12.17 -1.65
CA LEU A 64 10.06 11.11 -2.62
C LEU A 64 8.76 10.40 -2.26
N GLU A 65 8.55 10.09 -0.97
CA GLU A 65 7.31 9.49 -0.49
C GLU A 65 6.09 10.36 -0.80
N LYS A 66 6.22 11.68 -0.61
CA LYS A 66 5.16 12.65 -0.90
C LYS A 66 4.85 12.70 -2.39
N GLU A 67 5.88 12.83 -3.23
CA GLU A 67 5.74 12.86 -4.69
C GLU A 67 5.01 11.60 -5.20
N LEU A 68 5.42 10.41 -4.75
CA LEU A 68 4.79 9.14 -5.15
C LEU A 68 3.32 9.04 -4.70
N LYS A 69 2.99 9.54 -3.50
CA LYS A 69 1.60 9.55 -3.01
C LYS A 69 0.73 10.52 -3.80
N GLU A 70 1.26 11.70 -4.13
CA GLU A 70 0.55 12.72 -4.90
C GLU A 70 0.26 12.21 -6.32
N GLU A 71 1.24 11.63 -7.00
CA GLU A 71 1.06 11.02 -8.33
C GLU A 71 0.01 9.91 -8.31
N LYS A 72 0.10 8.99 -7.33
CA LYS A 72 -0.86 7.91 -7.17
C LYS A 72 -2.27 8.44 -6.94
N GLN A 73 -2.42 9.44 -6.08
CA GLN A 73 -3.73 10.01 -5.78
C GLN A 73 -4.30 10.77 -6.98
N ALA A 74 -3.48 11.51 -7.71
CA ALA A 74 -3.88 12.24 -8.91
C ALA A 74 -4.41 11.30 -10.01
N GLU A 75 -3.78 10.15 -10.21
CA GLU A 75 -4.27 9.16 -11.18
C GLU A 75 -5.58 8.50 -10.72
N ILE A 76 -5.72 8.22 -9.42
CA ILE A 76 -6.97 7.69 -8.85
C ILE A 76 -8.11 8.70 -9.01
N THR A 77 -7.89 9.98 -8.71
CA THR A 77 -8.90 11.04 -8.87
C THR A 77 -9.27 11.19 -10.33
N ARG A 78 -8.29 11.26 -11.25
CA ARG A 78 -8.54 11.33 -12.69
C ARG A 78 -9.46 10.22 -13.19
N ARG A 79 -9.22 8.97 -12.77
CA ARG A 79 -10.07 7.82 -13.16
C ARG A 79 -11.49 7.94 -12.62
N LYS A 80 -11.63 8.40 -11.37
CA LYS A 80 -12.95 8.64 -10.74
C LYS A 80 -13.69 9.74 -11.48
N ASP A 81 -13.02 10.84 -11.79
CA ASP A 81 -13.61 12.01 -12.46
C ASP A 81 -14.11 11.63 -13.85
N ILE A 82 -13.30 10.94 -14.66
CA ILE A 82 -13.72 10.43 -15.98
C ILE A 82 -14.96 9.53 -15.87
N THR A 83 -14.99 8.63 -14.89
CA THR A 83 -16.11 7.71 -14.70
C THR A 83 -17.38 8.45 -14.29
N LEU A 84 -17.23 9.43 -13.40
CA LEU A 84 -18.31 10.27 -12.91
C LEU A 84 -18.86 11.18 -14.02
N GLU A 85 -18.00 11.74 -14.87
CA GLU A 85 -18.39 12.51 -16.05
C GLU A 85 -19.17 11.65 -17.05
N ARG A 86 -18.69 10.44 -17.35
CA ARG A 86 -19.40 9.50 -18.23
C ARG A 86 -20.78 9.14 -17.70
N ARG A 87 -20.87 8.90 -16.39
CA ARG A 87 -22.14 8.60 -15.72
C ARG A 87 -23.11 9.77 -15.80
N LYS A 88 -22.65 10.99 -15.49
CA LYS A 88 -23.46 12.22 -15.60
C LYS A 88 -23.95 12.45 -17.03
N ALA A 89 -23.07 12.30 -18.02
CA ALA A 89 -23.46 12.45 -19.42
C ALA A 89 -24.53 11.43 -19.86
N ALA A 90 -24.43 10.18 -19.39
CA ALA A 90 -25.42 9.15 -19.68
C ALA A 90 -26.76 9.43 -18.97
N GLU A 91 -26.72 9.88 -17.71
CA GLU A 91 -27.91 10.26 -16.94
C GLU A 91 -28.64 11.45 -17.57
N GLU A 92 -27.92 12.49 -17.98
CA GLU A 92 -28.50 13.64 -18.68
C GLU A 92 -29.11 13.24 -20.03
N ARG A 93 -28.42 12.40 -20.82
CA ARG A 93 -28.96 11.90 -22.09
C ARG A 93 -30.26 11.12 -21.87
N ARG A 94 -30.28 10.21 -20.88
CA ARG A 94 -31.45 9.44 -20.52
C ARG A 94 -32.61 10.34 -20.09
N ARG A 95 -32.34 11.35 -19.27
CA ARG A 95 -33.36 12.32 -18.84
C ARG A 95 -33.99 13.05 -20.02
N LEU A 96 -33.17 13.53 -20.96
CA LEU A 96 -33.66 14.22 -22.17
C LEU A 96 -34.47 13.27 -23.07
N GLU A 97 -34.06 12.01 -23.20
CA GLU A 97 -34.79 10.98 -23.94
C GLU A 97 -36.17 10.70 -23.31
N GLU A 98 -36.23 10.56 -21.97
CA GLU A 98 -37.47 10.35 -21.22
C GLU A 98 -38.42 11.56 -21.33
N GLU A 99 -37.90 12.78 -21.23
CA GLU A 99 -38.67 14.02 -21.41
C GLU A 99 -39.20 14.14 -22.84
N LYS A 100 -38.36 13.84 -23.85
CA LYS A 100 -38.76 13.82 -25.26
C LYS A 100 -39.84 12.77 -25.52
N ALA A 101 -39.71 11.57 -24.97
CA ALA A 101 -40.70 10.50 -25.08
C ALA A 101 -42.04 10.92 -24.45
N LYS A 102 -42.01 11.52 -23.26
CA LYS A 102 -43.20 12.04 -22.57
C LYS A 102 -43.92 13.11 -23.40
N MET A 103 -43.17 14.04 -24.01
CA MET A 103 -43.74 15.06 -24.89
C MET A 103 -44.28 14.48 -26.19
N GLY A 104 -43.59 13.52 -26.79
CA GLY A 104 -44.07 12.75 -27.95
C GLY A 104 -45.39 12.04 -27.66
N ALA A 105 -45.49 11.34 -26.53
CA ALA A 105 -46.71 10.66 -26.09
C ALA A 105 -47.87 11.65 -25.86
N ARG A 106 -47.61 12.80 -25.24
CA ARG A 106 -48.61 13.87 -25.05
C ARG A 106 -49.11 14.43 -26.37
N LYS A 107 -48.21 14.65 -27.35
CA LYS A 107 -48.57 15.11 -28.70
C LYS A 107 -49.41 14.07 -29.44
N ALA A 108 -49.01 12.80 -29.39
CA ALA A 108 -49.75 11.70 -29.99
C ALA A 108 -51.16 11.55 -29.38
N ALA A 109 -51.28 11.66 -28.05
CA ALA A 109 -52.58 11.65 -27.37
C ALA A 109 -53.47 12.81 -27.81
N ARG A 110 -52.90 14.02 -27.98
CA ARG A 110 -53.63 15.19 -28.49
C ARG A 110 -54.17 14.97 -29.90
N LEU A 111 -53.35 14.41 -30.80
CA LEU A 111 -53.78 14.09 -32.17
C LEU A 111 -54.86 13.00 -32.19
N ARG A 112 -54.73 11.95 -31.36
CA ARG A 112 -55.77 10.91 -31.20
C ARG A 112 -57.11 11.50 -30.77
N ARG A 113 -57.10 12.44 -29.81
CA ARG A 113 -58.32 13.17 -29.38
C ARG A 113 -58.91 14.02 -30.51
N LYS A 114 -58.07 14.77 -31.24
CA LYS A 114 -58.52 15.60 -32.37
C LYS A 114 -59.16 14.77 -33.48
N ALA A 115 -58.61 13.58 -33.74
CA ALA A 115 -59.14 12.64 -34.72
C ALA A 115 -60.42 11.90 -34.24
N GLY A 116 -60.94 12.19 -33.05
CA GLY A 116 -62.17 11.56 -32.54
C GLY A 116 -62.06 10.06 -32.26
N ARG A 117 -60.85 9.47 -32.33
CA ARG A 117 -60.61 8.04 -32.03
C ARG A 117 -60.74 7.80 -30.53
N SER A 118 -61.96 7.58 -30.07
CA SER A 118 -62.25 7.10 -28.72
C SER A 118 -62.11 5.57 -28.67
N LYS A 119 -61.74 5.03 -27.51
CA LYS A 119 -61.56 3.59 -27.26
C LYS A 119 -62.82 2.75 -27.51
N LYS A 120 -63.98 3.39 -27.77
CA LYS A 120 -65.29 2.78 -27.96
C LYS A 120 -65.63 2.41 -29.41
N ILE A 121 -64.88 2.88 -30.40
CA ILE A 121 -65.19 2.59 -31.81
C ILE A 121 -64.19 1.54 -32.29
N ASN A 122 -64.65 0.29 -32.37
CA ASN A 122 -63.93 -0.81 -33.02
C ASN A 122 -63.78 -0.49 -34.50
N GLY A 123 -62.59 -0.06 -34.90
CA GLY A 123 -62.13 0.02 -36.28
C GLY A 123 -60.66 -0.38 -36.31
#